data_AF-A0A832AMP5-F1
#
_entry.id   AF-A0A832AMP5-F1
#
_cell.length_a   1.000
_cell.length_b   1.000
_cell.length_c   1.000
_cell.angle_alpha   90.00
_cell.angle_beta   90.00
_cell.angle_gamma   90.00
#
_symmetry.space_group_name_H-M   'P 1'
#
loop_
_entity.id
_entity.type
_entity.pdbx_description
1 polymer ?
#
loop_
_entity_poly.entity_id
_entity_poly.type
_entity_poly.pdbx_seq_one_letter_code
_entity_poly.pdbx_strand_id
1 'polypeptide(L)'
;MAGPLRTSPDVSRRERGSRVRRRRAATVLGLLAVVGVALGLALGTGASGGTPGRDRVGTTGGLRTTRTAHVATQATRTRTFLGPDGIESSAIVAENRRRGTTSWRIGRARWHGSVVGFVGTTDAVRGDEVGIYVSSTAPTFRVIAYRMGWYGGDGARQVWHSRTIRGHVQPPCPVTPPVNLVSCDNWSRALRIRITSAFVPGDYLLKLVGSGGQESYLLLTVSQPGSHAAYLVVARSMTEEGWNTYGGFDFYQGTGPCTFGTTTSSYPVCNRARIVSFDRPYAEGHGASDFLTNELPLVELMERDGLDVAYTTDVVVSEDPSLLLGHRAILSLGHDETWTYPELAGLERAISTGENVGFLSAAAIVRHARLASSRLGPARDVIDYRDPTEDPLDGRGDPMEVTGNTWASPPTDFSTTPLIGEAYSGYLDPGRSAPFVAYDTRSWIYAGTGLHDGSALPGVVASDIDHLAPLQPMPSNLQVLGHSPVPATDGFTDEGTWNGDTYSDMTYYTDPTSKAGIFDSGTVNWIATLDECSRSAPSCPTRMTDKMTENLLRLFGEGPAGDRQPSVANWRSVTPAGS
;
A
#
# COMPACT_ATOMS: atom_id res chain seq x y z
N MET A 1 14.89 -32.82 37.05
CA MET A 1 14.46 -33.59 38.24
C MET A 1 12.98 -33.30 38.49
N ALA A 2 12.21 -34.36 38.71
CA ALA A 2 10.84 -34.42 39.25
C ALA A 2 9.66 -33.81 38.43
N GLY A 3 8.98 -34.67 37.65
CA GLY A 3 7.52 -34.79 37.72
C GLY A 3 7.13 -35.75 38.87
N PRO A 4 5.93 -36.37 38.96
CA PRO A 4 4.81 -36.44 37.99
C PRO A 4 3.38 -36.40 38.63
N LEU A 5 2.32 -36.60 37.82
CA LEU A 5 1.14 -37.51 37.99
C LEU A 5 -0.08 -37.01 37.17
N ARG A 6 -0.47 -37.69 36.07
CA ARG A 6 -1.60 -38.66 35.90
C ARG A 6 -3.00 -38.02 36.11
N THR A 7 -3.99 -38.14 35.21
CA THR A 7 -4.63 -39.37 34.68
C THR A 7 -5.48 -39.14 33.41
N SER A 8 -5.48 -40.10 32.49
CA SER A 8 -6.51 -40.30 31.44
C SER A 8 -7.78 -40.96 32.01
N PRO A 9 -8.88 -40.96 31.23
CA PRO A 9 -9.50 -42.23 30.90
C PRO A 9 -9.88 -42.40 29.42
N ASP A 10 -9.85 -43.67 29.05
CA ASP A 10 -10.23 -44.31 27.80
C ASP A 10 -11.76 -44.41 27.64
N VAL A 11 -12.31 -44.09 26.46
CA VAL A 11 -13.64 -44.55 26.03
C VAL A 11 -13.59 -44.93 24.55
N SER A 12 -13.62 -46.23 24.33
CA SER A 12 -13.87 -46.88 23.05
C SER A 12 -15.30 -46.69 22.48
N ARG A 13 -15.41 -46.92 21.16
CA ARG A 13 -16.57 -47.46 20.40
C ARG A 13 -17.61 -46.47 19.83
N ARG A 14 -17.59 -46.27 18.51
CA ARG A 14 -18.45 -46.99 17.53
C ARG A 14 -18.37 -46.38 16.12
N GLU A 15 -18.09 -47.26 15.15
CA GLU A 15 -18.37 -47.07 13.74
C GLU A 15 -19.86 -46.81 13.47
N ARG A 16 -20.14 -45.91 12.53
CA ARG A 16 -21.25 -46.05 11.58
C ARG A 16 -21.03 -45.11 10.40
N GLY A 17 -20.69 -45.69 9.26
CA GLY A 17 -20.75 -45.00 7.99
C GLY A 17 -22.20 -44.83 7.52
N SER A 18 -22.44 -43.80 6.71
CA SER A 18 -23.44 -43.87 5.64
C SER A 18 -23.00 -43.01 4.45
N ARG A 19 -22.82 -43.70 3.32
CA ARG A 19 -22.72 -43.14 1.98
C ARG A 19 -24.13 -42.85 1.48
N VAL A 20 -24.39 -41.67 0.91
CA VAL A 20 -25.44 -41.47 -0.11
C VAL A 20 -24.95 -40.36 -1.07
N ARG A 21 -24.27 -40.72 -2.16
CA ARG A 21 -24.79 -40.87 -3.54
C ARG A 21 -25.53 -39.65 -4.13
N ARG A 22 -24.79 -38.92 -4.98
CA ARG A 22 -25.28 -38.13 -6.12
C ARG A 22 -26.20 -38.96 -7.02
N ARG A 23 -27.32 -38.39 -7.48
CA ARG A 23 -27.91 -38.69 -8.79
C ARG A 23 -28.57 -37.44 -9.40
N ARG A 24 -28.16 -37.15 -10.63
CA ARG A 24 -28.81 -36.28 -11.62
C ARG A 24 -29.99 -37.03 -12.26
N ALA A 25 -31.07 -36.31 -12.59
CA ALA A 25 -32.00 -36.52 -13.73
C ALA A 25 -33.06 -35.40 -13.66
N ALA A 26 -33.07 -34.44 -14.58
CA ALA A 26 -33.74 -34.44 -15.89
C ALA A 26 -35.22 -34.02 -15.84
N THR A 27 -35.43 -32.74 -16.18
CA THR A 27 -36.44 -32.10 -17.05
C THR A 27 -37.78 -32.79 -17.34
N VAL A 28 -38.91 -32.06 -17.18
CA VAL A 28 -39.97 -31.84 -18.22
C VAL A 28 -40.82 -30.58 -17.86
N LEU A 29 -41.23 -29.88 -18.93
CA LEU A 29 -42.00 -28.63 -19.12
C LEU A 29 -43.28 -28.38 -18.30
N GLY A 30 -43.64 -27.09 -18.18
CA GLY A 30 -45.04 -26.66 -18.02
C GLY A 30 -45.29 -25.14 -17.89
N LEU A 31 -45.48 -24.45 -19.03
CA LEU A 31 -46.31 -23.26 -19.33
C LEU A 31 -46.24 -21.93 -18.51
N LEU A 32 -45.86 -20.88 -19.26
CA LEU A 32 -46.57 -19.59 -19.54
C LEU A 32 -47.23 -18.77 -18.40
N ALA A 33 -46.72 -17.55 -18.19
CA ALA A 33 -47.56 -16.35 -18.03
C ALA A 33 -46.81 -15.08 -18.50
N VAL A 34 -47.56 -14.22 -19.19
CA VAL A 34 -47.19 -12.99 -19.88
C VAL A 34 -47.19 -11.80 -18.91
N VAL A 35 -46.20 -10.89 -19.00
CA VAL A 35 -46.35 -9.48 -18.58
C VAL A 35 -45.62 -8.59 -19.58
N GLY A 36 -46.36 -7.63 -20.14
CA GLY A 36 -45.91 -6.71 -21.18
C GLY A 36 -45.01 -5.59 -20.66
N VAL A 37 -44.07 -5.16 -21.51
CA VAL A 37 -43.21 -4.00 -21.32
C VAL A 37 -43.74 -2.86 -22.20
N ALA A 38 -44.03 -1.72 -21.57
CA ALA A 38 -44.29 -0.46 -22.25
C ALA A 38 -42.98 0.34 -22.36
N LEU A 39 -42.59 0.65 -23.60
CA LEU A 39 -41.53 1.60 -23.94
C LEU A 39 -42.08 3.04 -23.81
N GLY A 40 -41.35 3.90 -23.08
CA GLY A 40 -41.53 5.34 -23.08
C GLY A 40 -40.24 6.04 -23.50
N LEU A 41 -40.15 6.39 -24.78
CA LEU A 41 -39.12 7.27 -25.35
C LEU A 41 -39.42 8.73 -24.99
N ALA A 42 -38.45 9.45 -24.43
CA ALA A 42 -38.49 10.90 -24.29
C ALA A 42 -37.38 11.52 -25.17
N LEU A 43 -37.78 12.07 -26.30
CA LEU A 43 -37.01 13.01 -27.12
C LEU A 43 -37.54 14.42 -26.80
N GLY A 44 -36.68 15.29 -26.28
CA GLY A 44 -36.97 16.70 -26.04
C GLY A 44 -35.93 17.56 -26.75
N THR A 45 -36.28 18.00 -27.96
CA THR A 45 -35.51 18.94 -28.77
C THR A 45 -35.60 20.36 -28.22
N GLY A 46 -34.45 21.03 -28.13
CA GLY A 46 -34.35 22.44 -27.76
C GLY A 46 -34.95 23.37 -28.82
N ALA A 47 -35.61 24.42 -28.34
CA ALA A 47 -36.02 25.57 -29.14
C ALA A 47 -35.41 26.83 -28.51
N SER A 48 -34.59 27.50 -29.31
CA SER A 48 -34.00 28.80 -29.09
C SER A 48 -35.04 29.92 -29.20
N GLY A 49 -35.07 30.83 -28.23
CA GLY A 49 -35.83 32.08 -28.27
C GLY A 49 -35.03 33.20 -27.61
N GLY A 50 -34.55 34.14 -28.41
CA GLY A 50 -33.81 35.31 -27.95
C GLY A 50 -34.71 36.48 -27.58
N THR A 51 -34.39 37.17 -26.49
CA THR A 51 -34.18 38.63 -26.34
C THR A 51 -34.33 39.02 -24.86
N PRO A 52 -33.41 39.84 -24.31
CA PRO A 52 -33.78 40.76 -23.25
C PRO A 52 -33.60 42.21 -23.70
N GLY A 53 -34.59 43.01 -23.34
CA GLY A 53 -34.65 44.45 -23.56
C GLY A 53 -33.59 45.23 -22.78
N ARG A 54 -33.24 46.38 -23.36
CA ARG A 54 -32.52 47.49 -22.75
C ARG A 54 -33.22 47.98 -21.48
N ASP A 55 -32.46 48.33 -20.45
CA ASP A 55 -32.60 49.65 -19.83
C ASP A 55 -31.33 50.16 -19.12
N ARG A 56 -30.90 51.32 -19.65
CA ARG A 56 -30.34 52.56 -19.07
C ARG A 56 -29.26 52.59 -17.95
N VAL A 57 -28.17 53.23 -18.37
CA VAL A 57 -27.51 54.46 -17.83
C VAL A 57 -26.75 54.39 -16.50
N GLY A 58 -25.48 54.80 -16.57
CA GLY A 58 -24.69 55.25 -15.42
C GLY A 58 -23.18 55.34 -15.69
N THR A 59 -22.76 56.30 -16.52
CA THR A 59 -21.34 56.67 -16.71
C THR A 59 -20.87 57.59 -15.59
N THR A 60 -19.86 57.18 -14.81
CA THR A 60 -18.85 58.06 -14.20
C THR A 60 -17.67 57.26 -13.65
N GLY A 61 -16.44 57.79 -13.82
CA GLY A 61 -15.31 57.49 -12.93
C GLY A 61 -14.21 56.58 -13.48
N GLY A 62 -13.38 57.09 -14.40
CA GLY A 62 -12.12 56.43 -14.75
C GLY A 62 -11.10 56.54 -13.62
N LEU A 63 -10.79 55.43 -12.95
CA LEU A 63 -9.54 55.26 -12.20
C LEU A 63 -8.50 54.64 -13.12
N ARG A 64 -7.42 55.39 -13.35
CA ARG A 64 -6.18 54.94 -13.99
C ARG A 64 -5.49 53.97 -13.02
N THR A 65 -5.68 52.66 -13.22
CA THR A 65 -4.85 51.65 -12.55
C THR A 65 -3.50 51.59 -13.26
N THR A 66 -2.47 52.10 -12.61
CA THR A 66 -1.08 51.82 -12.96
C THR A 66 -0.87 50.31 -12.87
N ARG A 67 -0.77 49.63 -14.03
CA ARG A 67 -0.24 48.28 -14.13
C ARG A 67 1.23 48.33 -13.71
N THR A 68 1.51 48.04 -12.45
CA THR A 68 2.82 47.52 -12.06
C THR A 68 3.02 46.22 -12.82
N ALA A 69 3.96 46.22 -13.76
CA ALA A 69 4.42 45.00 -14.40
C ALA A 69 4.99 44.11 -13.31
N HIS A 70 4.22 43.12 -12.85
CA HIS A 70 4.79 41.98 -12.15
C HIS A 70 5.79 41.35 -13.12
N VAL A 71 7.08 41.49 -12.79
CA VAL A 71 8.11 40.63 -13.36
C VAL A 71 7.69 39.21 -13.01
N ALA A 72 7.08 38.54 -13.98
CA ALA A 72 6.86 37.11 -13.90
C ALA A 72 8.25 36.49 -13.80
N THR A 73 8.65 36.08 -12.59
CA THR A 73 9.71 35.09 -12.43
C THR A 73 9.30 33.92 -13.29
N GLN A 74 9.99 33.73 -14.42
CA GLN A 74 9.82 32.55 -15.26
C GLN A 74 9.97 31.34 -14.34
N ALA A 75 8.86 30.65 -14.06
CA ALA A 75 8.93 29.34 -13.44
C ALA A 75 9.79 28.50 -14.37
N THR A 76 10.99 28.12 -13.91
CA THR A 76 11.84 27.19 -14.64
C THR A 76 10.99 25.97 -14.91
N ARG A 77 10.67 25.71 -16.19
CA ARG A 77 9.86 24.54 -16.56
C ARG A 77 10.59 23.31 -16.04
N THR A 78 9.88 22.47 -15.29
CA THR A 78 10.35 21.13 -14.94
C THR A 78 10.70 20.40 -16.24
N ARG A 79 11.93 19.90 -16.32
CA ARG A 79 12.43 19.13 -17.45
C ARG A 79 12.75 17.73 -16.96
N THR A 80 12.27 16.74 -17.70
CA THR A 80 12.63 15.34 -17.51
C THR A 80 13.67 14.90 -18.54
N PHE A 81 14.52 13.93 -18.18
CA PHE A 81 15.54 13.38 -19.06
C PHE A 81 15.96 11.98 -18.58
N LEU A 82 16.47 11.15 -19.48
CA LEU A 82 17.00 9.83 -19.12
C LEU A 82 18.36 9.99 -18.44
N GLY A 83 18.41 9.65 -17.15
CA GLY A 83 19.59 9.55 -16.30
C GLY A 83 20.25 8.18 -16.34
N PRO A 84 21.24 7.92 -15.47
CA PRO A 84 21.87 6.61 -15.31
C PRO A 84 20.90 5.56 -14.73
N ASP A 85 20.03 5.95 -13.79
CA ASP A 85 19.19 5.02 -13.03
C ASP A 85 17.69 5.18 -13.32
N GLY A 86 17.30 6.08 -14.23
CA GLY A 86 15.90 6.26 -14.62
C GLY A 86 15.59 7.59 -15.29
N ILE A 87 14.29 7.87 -15.46
CA ILE A 87 13.85 9.21 -15.89
C ILE A 87 13.99 10.16 -14.70
N GLU A 88 14.89 11.12 -14.83
CA GLU A 88 15.14 12.14 -13.81
C GLU A 88 14.30 13.39 -14.03
N SER A 89 14.09 14.15 -12.95
CA SER A 89 13.36 15.42 -12.94
C SER A 89 14.24 16.55 -12.40
N SER A 90 14.35 17.63 -13.18
CA SER A 90 15.06 18.84 -12.72
C SER A 90 14.44 19.44 -11.45
N ALA A 91 13.17 19.16 -11.16
CA ALA A 91 12.49 19.64 -9.95
C ALA A 91 12.92 18.85 -8.72
N ILE A 92 12.99 17.51 -8.80
CA ILE A 92 13.45 16.64 -7.71
C ILE A 92 14.94 16.87 -7.42
N VAL A 93 15.76 16.95 -8.48
CA VAL A 93 17.19 17.32 -8.33
C VAL A 93 17.36 18.68 -7.65
N ALA A 94 16.51 19.67 -7.97
CA ALA A 94 16.55 20.98 -7.32
C ALA A 94 16.05 20.94 -5.86
N GLU A 95 15.06 20.11 -5.56
CA GLU A 95 14.56 19.90 -4.19
C GLU A 95 15.63 19.26 -3.31
N ASN A 96 16.31 18.21 -3.78
CA ASN A 96 17.35 17.51 -3.03
C ASN A 96 18.64 18.32 -2.83
N ARG A 97 18.82 19.45 -3.54
CA ARG A 97 19.88 20.43 -3.25
C ARG A 97 19.56 21.32 -2.04
N ARG A 98 18.33 21.29 -1.53
CA ARG A 98 17.98 22.03 -0.31
C ARG A 98 18.59 21.33 0.90
N ARG A 99 18.89 22.13 1.93
CA ARG A 99 19.46 21.62 3.17
C ARG A 99 18.49 20.68 3.87
N GLY A 100 18.93 19.45 4.11
CA GLY A 100 18.23 18.47 4.95
C GLY A 100 18.46 18.67 6.45
N THR A 101 17.89 17.76 7.24
CA THR A 101 18.10 17.68 8.68
C THR A 101 17.76 16.28 9.19
N THR A 102 18.49 15.79 10.20
CA THR A 102 18.16 14.53 10.89
C THR A 102 17.21 14.72 12.08
N SER A 103 16.73 15.96 12.36
CA SER A 103 15.88 16.28 13.53
C SER A 103 14.50 15.60 13.51
N TRP A 104 14.09 15.06 12.37
CA TRP A 104 12.88 14.26 12.27
C TRP A 104 12.99 12.98 13.11
N ARG A 105 14.17 12.34 13.14
CA ARG A 105 14.39 11.06 13.83
C ARG A 105 13.98 11.11 15.30
N ILE A 106 13.20 10.11 15.73
CA ILE A 106 12.83 9.88 17.13
C ILE A 106 13.73 8.77 17.67
N GLY A 107 14.43 9.04 18.77
CA GLY A 107 15.26 8.02 19.44
C GLY A 107 14.43 7.15 20.39
N ARG A 108 14.85 5.89 20.60
CA ARG A 108 14.15 4.91 21.46
C ARG A 108 13.75 5.42 22.85
N ALA A 109 14.54 6.31 23.46
CA ALA A 109 14.27 6.86 24.79
C ALA A 109 13.21 7.97 24.83
N ARG A 110 12.69 8.43 23.68
CA ARG A 110 11.78 9.59 23.58
C ARG A 110 10.33 9.24 23.33
N TRP A 111 10.02 7.95 23.19
CA TRP A 111 8.65 7.47 23.04
C TRP A 111 8.05 7.11 24.41
N HIS A 112 7.00 7.84 24.79
CA HIS A 112 6.31 7.62 26.05
C HIS A 112 4.78 7.58 25.90
N GLY A 113 4.25 7.46 24.67
CA GLY A 113 2.80 7.44 24.40
C GLY A 113 2.03 8.68 24.91
N SER A 114 2.73 9.72 25.38
CA SER A 114 2.17 10.87 26.08
C SER A 114 1.85 12.06 25.18
N VAL A 115 2.20 11.96 23.90
CA VAL A 115 1.74 12.83 22.82
C VAL A 115 1.50 11.94 21.60
N VAL A 116 0.26 11.87 21.16
CA VAL A 116 -0.18 11.04 20.03
C VAL A 116 -1.26 11.78 19.26
N GLY A 117 -1.47 11.41 18.01
CA GLY A 117 -2.46 12.06 17.18
C GLY A 117 -2.71 11.33 15.88
N PHE A 118 -3.56 11.91 15.05
CA PHE A 118 -3.80 11.50 13.68
C PHE A 118 -4.11 12.72 12.81
N VAL A 119 -3.94 12.54 11.50
CA VAL A 119 -4.31 13.51 10.47
C VAL A 119 -5.71 13.18 9.97
N GLY A 120 -6.55 14.19 9.76
CA GLY A 120 -7.93 14.01 9.29
C GLY A 120 -8.07 13.62 7.81
N THR A 121 -6.97 13.29 7.14
CA THR A 121 -6.87 12.80 5.75
C THR A 121 -5.55 12.03 5.59
N THR A 122 -5.48 11.09 4.65
CA THR A 122 -4.24 10.38 4.29
C THR A 122 -3.46 11.11 3.21
N ASP A 123 -4.16 11.84 2.34
CA ASP A 123 -3.58 12.67 1.27
C ASP A 123 -4.02 14.15 1.37
N ALA A 124 -3.22 15.05 0.83
CA ALA A 124 -3.62 16.44 0.62
C ALA A 124 -2.95 17.06 -0.61
N VAL A 125 -3.64 18.01 -1.23
CA VAL A 125 -3.11 18.77 -2.37
C VAL A 125 -2.82 20.22 -2.00
N ARG A 126 -2.06 20.90 -2.85
CA ARG A 126 -1.79 22.33 -2.66
C ARG A 126 -3.10 23.11 -2.58
N GLY A 127 -3.25 23.86 -1.50
CA GLY A 127 -4.45 24.62 -1.26
C GLY A 127 -5.48 23.90 -0.40
N ASP A 128 -5.12 22.79 0.22
CA ASP A 128 -5.94 22.15 1.26
C ASP A 128 -5.66 22.72 2.65
N GLU A 129 -6.64 22.53 3.54
CA GLU A 129 -6.45 22.68 4.99
C GLU A 129 -6.57 21.32 5.67
N VAL A 130 -5.46 20.84 6.18
CA VAL A 130 -5.36 19.53 6.84
C VAL A 130 -5.60 19.69 8.34
N GLY A 131 -6.58 18.99 8.89
CA GLY A 131 -6.88 18.96 10.32
C GLY A 131 -5.98 17.97 11.08
N ILE A 132 -5.49 18.38 12.25
CA ILE A 132 -4.66 17.53 13.12
C ILE A 132 -5.31 17.41 14.49
N TYR A 133 -5.47 16.16 14.94
CA TYR A 133 -6.08 15.77 16.21
C TYR A 133 -4.98 15.23 17.12
N VAL A 134 -4.86 15.78 18.34
CA VAL A 134 -3.77 15.43 19.26
C VAL A 134 -4.33 15.24 20.67
N SER A 135 -3.91 14.15 21.31
CA SER A 135 -4.01 13.94 22.75
C SER A 135 -2.62 14.02 23.36
N SER A 136 -2.47 14.83 24.41
CA SER A 136 -1.17 14.98 25.08
C SER A 136 -1.30 15.25 26.56
N THR A 137 -0.47 14.55 27.35
CA THR A 137 -0.26 14.83 28.77
C THR A 137 0.83 15.88 29.01
N ALA A 138 1.62 16.23 27.99
CA ALA A 138 2.59 17.32 28.09
C ALA A 138 1.86 18.67 28.18
N PRO A 139 2.30 19.63 29.03
CA PRO A 139 1.62 20.92 29.17
C PRO A 139 1.47 21.70 27.85
N THR A 140 2.47 21.56 26.99
CA THR A 140 2.48 22.11 25.63
C THR A 140 3.16 21.17 24.64
N PHE A 141 2.85 21.33 23.35
CA PHE A 141 3.52 20.64 22.26
C PHE A 141 3.65 21.54 21.02
N ARG A 142 4.41 21.06 20.03
CA ARG A 142 4.50 21.61 18.67
C ARG A 142 4.34 20.51 17.63
N VAL A 143 3.94 20.90 16.43
CA VAL A 143 3.96 20.04 15.24
C VAL A 143 5.02 20.58 14.29
N ILE A 144 5.89 19.70 13.77
CA ILE A 144 6.92 20.04 12.79
C ILE A 144 6.71 19.15 11.57
N ALA A 145 6.56 19.74 10.39
CA ALA A 145 6.39 18.99 9.15
C ALA A 145 7.75 18.81 8.47
N TYR A 146 8.10 17.56 8.21
CA TYR A 146 9.28 17.17 7.46
C TYR A 146 8.83 16.52 6.15
N ARG A 147 9.29 17.04 5.00
CA ARG A 147 9.18 16.30 3.74
C ARG A 147 10.27 15.25 3.72
N MET A 148 9.88 14.01 3.50
CA MET A 148 10.79 12.87 3.43
C MET A 148 11.49 12.82 2.05
N GLY A 149 12.67 12.22 2.00
CA GLY A 149 13.51 12.12 0.80
C GLY A 149 15.01 12.24 1.11
N TRP A 150 15.86 12.29 0.09
CA TRP A 150 17.30 12.13 0.30
C TRP A 150 17.99 13.28 1.04
N TYR A 151 17.87 14.51 0.52
CA TYR A 151 18.50 15.72 1.06
C TYR A 151 19.98 15.58 1.49
N GLY A 152 20.79 14.86 0.70
CA GLY A 152 22.20 14.63 0.99
C GLY A 152 22.48 13.60 2.09
N GLY A 153 21.53 12.70 2.36
CA GLY A 153 21.63 11.64 3.38
C GLY A 153 21.04 12.01 4.74
N ASP A 154 20.43 13.19 4.85
CA ASP A 154 19.76 13.64 6.08
C ASP A 154 18.34 13.05 6.23
N GLY A 155 17.75 12.55 5.14
CA GLY A 155 16.47 11.81 5.11
C GLY A 155 15.20 12.67 5.16
N ALA A 156 15.32 13.97 5.46
CA ALA A 156 14.19 14.89 5.35
C ALA A 156 14.60 16.36 5.31
N ARG A 157 13.66 17.21 4.88
CA ARG A 157 13.74 18.67 5.03
C ARG A 157 12.57 19.18 5.86
N GLN A 158 12.86 20.00 6.87
CA GLN A 158 11.82 20.72 7.60
C GLN A 158 11.17 21.76 6.68
N VAL A 159 9.87 21.67 6.46
CA VAL A 159 9.13 22.61 5.59
C VAL A 159 8.27 23.59 6.37
N TRP A 160 7.86 23.22 7.59
CA TRP A 160 6.92 24.01 8.39
C TRP A 160 7.00 23.61 9.87
N HIS A 161 6.58 24.51 10.76
CA HIS A 161 6.30 24.17 12.16
C HIS A 161 5.16 25.04 12.72
N SER A 162 4.49 24.53 13.74
CA SER A 162 3.44 25.26 14.46
C SER A 162 4.03 26.26 15.46
N ARG A 163 3.18 27.16 15.96
CA ARG A 163 3.40 27.79 17.28
C ARG A 163 3.32 26.74 18.39
N THR A 164 3.73 27.09 19.61
CA THR A 164 3.46 26.25 20.79
C THR A 164 1.95 26.16 21.02
N ILE A 165 1.44 24.95 21.23
CA ILE A 165 0.03 24.63 21.46
C ILE A 165 -0.11 24.05 22.87
N ARG A 166 -1.20 24.37 23.57
CA ARG A 166 -1.50 23.79 24.87
C ARG A 166 -1.86 22.31 24.69
N GLY A 167 -1.24 21.44 25.47
CA GLY A 167 -1.58 20.01 25.48
C GLY A 167 -2.89 19.77 26.23
N HIS A 168 -3.68 18.85 25.71
CA HIS A 168 -4.94 18.41 26.29
C HIS A 168 -5.06 16.90 26.12
N VAL A 169 -5.44 16.20 27.18
CA VAL A 169 -5.82 14.79 27.08
C VAL A 169 -7.23 14.73 26.51
N GLN A 170 -7.38 14.04 25.39
CA GLN A 170 -8.67 13.84 24.71
C GLN A 170 -9.47 12.71 25.37
N PRO A 171 -10.80 12.62 25.17
CA PRO A 171 -11.59 11.51 25.67
C PRO A 171 -11.12 10.15 25.12
N PRO A 172 -11.44 9.03 25.79
CA PRO A 172 -11.21 7.70 25.23
C PRO A 172 -11.90 7.52 23.88
N CYS A 173 -11.26 6.78 22.98
CA CYS A 173 -11.80 6.44 21.66
C CYS A 173 -12.81 5.29 21.82
N PRO A 174 -14.09 5.47 21.45
CA PRO A 174 -15.09 4.42 21.59
C PRO A 174 -14.81 3.20 20.70
N VAL A 175 -15.26 2.03 21.16
CA VAL A 175 -15.28 0.79 20.38
C VAL A 175 -16.73 0.52 19.95
N THR A 176 -16.97 0.30 18.67
CA THR A 176 -18.29 -0.01 18.11
C THR A 176 -18.44 -1.53 17.88
N PRO A 177 -19.17 -2.26 18.74
CA PRO A 177 -19.54 -3.65 18.46
C PRO A 177 -20.67 -3.75 17.42
N PRO A 178 -20.79 -4.87 16.69
CA PRO A 178 -19.97 -6.08 16.78
C PRO A 178 -18.71 -6.06 15.88
N VAL A 179 -18.53 -5.01 15.09
CA VAL A 179 -17.41 -4.88 14.13
C VAL A 179 -16.08 -4.48 14.78
N ASN A 180 -16.08 -4.18 16.09
CA ASN A 180 -14.92 -3.77 16.89
C ASN A 180 -14.14 -2.59 16.31
N LEU A 181 -14.85 -1.67 15.65
CA LEU A 181 -14.30 -0.42 15.13
C LEU A 181 -13.89 0.49 16.29
N VAL A 182 -12.61 0.84 16.36
CA VAL A 182 -12.10 1.89 17.25
C VAL A 182 -12.00 3.17 16.46
N SER A 183 -12.62 4.26 16.93
CA SER A 183 -12.46 5.58 16.32
C SER A 183 -12.31 6.65 17.39
N CYS A 184 -11.40 7.59 17.17
CA CYS A 184 -11.21 8.79 17.99
C CYS A 184 -11.89 10.01 17.34
N ASP A 185 -12.94 9.80 16.53
CA ASP A 185 -13.74 10.88 15.90
C ASP A 185 -14.40 11.85 16.90
N ASN A 186 -14.41 11.50 18.19
CA ASN A 186 -14.85 12.33 19.30
C ASN A 186 -13.76 13.30 19.81
N TRP A 187 -12.54 13.26 19.28
CA TRP A 187 -11.46 14.17 19.63
C TRP A 187 -11.69 15.56 19.03
N SER A 188 -11.35 16.57 19.80
CA SER A 188 -11.32 17.94 19.29
C SER A 188 -10.05 18.19 18.47
N ARG A 189 -10.22 18.83 17.30
CA ARG A 189 -9.10 19.21 16.44
C ARG A 189 -8.17 20.21 17.15
N ALA A 190 -6.88 19.91 17.20
CA ALA A 190 -5.89 20.75 17.86
C ALA A 190 -5.46 21.95 16.99
N LEU A 191 -5.28 21.73 15.69
CA LEU A 191 -4.88 22.77 14.72
C LEU A 191 -5.25 22.38 13.28
N ARG A 192 -5.01 23.32 12.36
CA ARG A 192 -5.01 23.10 10.92
C ARG A 192 -3.66 23.48 10.32
N ILE A 193 -3.21 22.74 9.31
CA ILE A 193 -2.06 23.09 8.48
C ILE A 193 -2.58 23.44 7.09
N ARG A 194 -2.13 24.57 6.54
CA ARG A 194 -2.39 24.94 5.16
C ARG A 194 -1.31 24.31 4.27
N ILE A 195 -1.70 23.54 3.26
CA ILE A 195 -0.76 23.00 2.27
C ILE A 195 -0.40 24.10 1.28
N THR A 196 0.72 24.77 1.54
CA THR A 196 1.25 25.87 0.73
C THR A 196 2.24 25.37 -0.33
N SER A 197 2.84 26.28 -1.09
CA SER A 197 3.92 25.94 -2.03
C SER A 197 5.18 25.37 -1.40
N ALA A 198 5.35 25.47 -0.08
CA ALA A 198 6.46 24.86 0.64
C ALA A 198 6.32 23.33 0.76
N PHE A 199 5.08 22.82 0.69
CA PHE A 199 4.76 21.40 0.63
C PHE A 199 4.81 20.98 -0.84
N VAL A 200 6.00 20.59 -1.30
CA VAL A 200 6.15 19.98 -2.63
C VAL A 200 5.68 18.52 -2.57
N PRO A 201 5.18 17.93 -3.67
CA PRO A 201 4.65 16.56 -3.62
C PRO A 201 5.66 15.56 -3.03
N GLY A 202 5.16 14.57 -2.28
CA GLY A 202 5.97 13.64 -1.51
C GLY A 202 5.33 13.25 -0.18
N ASP A 203 6.00 12.35 0.55
CA ASP A 203 5.56 11.91 1.87
C ASP A 203 6.09 12.82 2.97
N TYR A 204 5.29 12.93 4.04
CA TYR A 204 5.57 13.80 5.17
C TYR A 204 5.41 13.07 6.49
N LEU A 205 6.43 13.23 7.34
CA LEU A 205 6.29 12.99 8.77
C LEU A 205 5.95 14.31 9.46
N LEU A 206 4.76 14.37 10.07
CA LEU A 206 4.40 15.43 11.00
C LEU A 206 4.81 15.01 12.41
N LYS A 207 5.96 15.50 12.87
CA LYS A 207 6.50 15.18 14.19
C LYS A 207 5.80 16.01 15.27
N LEU A 208 5.17 15.34 16.23
CA LEU A 208 4.70 15.93 17.47
C LEU A 208 5.87 16.00 18.46
N VAL A 209 6.07 17.17 19.08
CA VAL A 209 7.13 17.39 20.08
C VAL A 209 6.51 18.00 21.34
N GLY A 210 6.37 17.18 22.38
CA GLY A 210 5.89 17.58 23.71
C GLY A 210 6.97 18.30 24.52
N SER A 211 6.56 19.23 25.38
CA SER A 211 7.44 20.00 26.27
C SER A 211 8.17 19.16 27.33
N GLY A 212 7.74 17.92 27.57
CA GLY A 212 8.46 16.94 28.39
C GLY A 212 9.46 16.09 27.62
N GLY A 213 9.77 16.42 26.36
CA GLY A 213 10.70 15.69 25.50
C GLY A 213 10.09 14.49 24.77
N GLN A 214 8.77 14.35 24.80
CA GLN A 214 8.07 13.21 24.21
C GLN A 214 7.80 13.48 22.74
N GLU A 215 7.94 12.46 21.89
CA GLU A 215 7.84 12.61 20.45
C GLU A 215 7.00 11.49 19.83
N SER A 216 6.26 11.82 18.77
CA SER A 216 5.58 10.86 17.90
C SER A 216 5.50 11.42 16.47
N TYR A 217 5.15 10.58 15.51
CA TYR A 217 4.88 10.95 14.12
C TYR A 217 3.40 10.91 13.82
N LEU A 218 3.05 11.53 12.69
CA LEU A 218 1.83 11.34 11.93
C LEU A 218 2.24 11.27 10.45
N LEU A 219 1.56 10.42 9.69
CA LEU A 219 1.76 10.28 8.25
C LEU A 219 0.85 11.23 7.46
N LEU A 220 1.36 11.74 6.34
CA LEU A 220 0.61 12.51 5.35
C LEU A 220 1.34 12.42 4.02
N THR A 221 0.65 12.00 2.97
CA THR A 221 1.14 12.16 1.60
C THR A 221 0.61 13.48 1.02
N VAL A 222 1.44 14.16 0.24
CA VAL A 222 1.02 15.34 -0.52
C VAL A 222 1.08 14.98 -2.00
N SER A 223 -0.07 14.72 -2.60
CA SER A 223 -0.19 14.38 -4.01
C SER A 223 -0.17 15.61 -4.94
N GLN A 224 -0.08 15.33 -6.24
CA GLN A 224 -0.26 16.31 -7.30
C GLN A 224 -1.21 15.75 -8.37
N PRO A 225 -2.51 16.04 -8.29
CA PRO A 225 -3.47 15.59 -9.28
C PRO A 225 -3.08 16.02 -10.69
N GLY A 226 -3.25 15.11 -11.66
CA GLY A 226 -2.85 15.32 -13.05
C GLY A 226 -1.33 15.32 -13.28
N SER A 227 -0.55 14.77 -12.34
CA SER A 227 0.86 14.46 -12.59
C SER A 227 0.99 13.41 -13.69
N HIS A 228 2.05 13.52 -14.48
CA HIS A 228 2.49 12.51 -15.45
C HIS A 228 3.95 12.17 -15.22
N ALA A 229 4.35 12.16 -13.94
CA ALA A 229 5.71 11.78 -13.55
C ALA A 229 5.99 10.36 -14.05
N ALA A 230 7.24 10.04 -14.40
CA ALA A 230 7.56 8.70 -14.88
C ALA A 230 7.17 7.59 -13.88
N TYR A 231 7.36 7.84 -12.58
CA TYR A 231 7.06 6.87 -11.52
C TYR A 231 5.93 7.39 -10.63
N LEU A 232 4.96 6.52 -10.32
CA LEU A 232 3.96 6.75 -9.30
C LEU A 232 4.21 5.80 -8.11
N VAL A 233 4.54 6.38 -6.97
CA VAL A 233 4.63 5.69 -5.68
C VAL A 233 3.26 5.73 -5.02
N VAL A 234 2.72 4.57 -4.67
CA VAL A 234 1.43 4.42 -3.99
C VAL A 234 1.67 3.99 -2.55
N ALA A 235 1.40 4.90 -1.60
CA ALA A 235 1.51 4.62 -0.18
C ALA A 235 0.34 3.72 0.27
N ARG A 236 0.68 2.66 1.00
CA ARG A 236 -0.20 1.56 1.45
C ARG A 236 -0.93 1.85 2.76
N SER A 237 -1.63 2.99 2.81
CA SER A 237 -2.26 3.50 4.02
C SER A 237 -3.28 2.51 4.62
N MET A 238 -4.01 1.78 3.78
CA MET A 238 -4.99 0.78 4.24
C MET A 238 -4.33 -0.41 4.91
N THR A 239 -3.20 -0.92 4.40
CA THR A 239 -2.46 -1.97 5.11
C THR A 239 -1.92 -1.44 6.43
N GLU A 240 -1.32 -0.24 6.45
CA GLU A 240 -0.84 0.36 7.71
C GLU A 240 -1.95 0.42 8.77
N GLU A 241 -3.15 0.83 8.36
CA GLU A 241 -4.31 0.94 9.26
C GLU A 241 -4.90 -0.42 9.64
N GLY A 242 -4.79 -1.42 8.75
CA GLY A 242 -5.19 -2.81 9.01
C GLY A 242 -4.35 -3.51 10.08
N TRP A 243 -3.11 -3.07 10.30
CA TRP A 243 -2.20 -3.54 11.36
C TRP A 243 -2.12 -2.61 12.57
N ASN A 244 -2.88 -1.51 12.58
CA ASN A 244 -2.84 -0.52 13.64
C ASN A 244 -3.55 -1.02 14.92
N THR A 245 -2.79 -1.42 15.93
CA THR A 245 -3.32 -1.96 17.18
C THR A 245 -3.90 -0.91 18.13
N TYR A 246 -3.92 0.37 17.75
CA TYR A 246 -4.36 1.44 18.62
C TYR A 246 -5.80 1.25 19.09
N GLY A 247 -5.98 1.23 20.41
CA GLY A 247 -7.26 0.92 21.06
C GLY A 247 -7.55 -0.57 21.25
N GLY A 248 -6.59 -1.44 20.90
CA GLY A 248 -6.61 -2.87 21.18
C GLY A 248 -7.28 -3.74 20.12
N PHE A 249 -7.54 -3.22 18.93
CA PHE A 249 -8.18 -3.93 17.82
C PHE A 249 -7.61 -3.49 16.48
N ASP A 250 -7.35 -4.46 15.61
CA ASP A 250 -6.94 -4.30 14.20
C ASP A 250 -7.56 -5.44 13.38
N PHE A 251 -7.18 -5.66 12.12
CA PHE A 251 -7.72 -6.78 11.33
C PHE A 251 -7.16 -8.16 11.70
N TYR A 252 -6.23 -8.27 12.63
CA TYR A 252 -5.53 -9.50 12.98
C TYR A 252 -5.82 -9.97 14.40
N GLN A 253 -6.17 -9.05 15.30
CA GLN A 253 -6.35 -9.30 16.72
C GLN A 253 -7.33 -8.32 17.36
N GLY A 254 -7.84 -8.71 18.51
CA GLY A 254 -8.66 -7.85 19.36
C GLY A 254 -8.62 -8.27 20.81
N THR A 255 -9.20 -7.44 21.68
CA THR A 255 -9.34 -7.73 23.10
C THR A 255 -10.76 -8.16 23.47
N GLY A 256 -10.91 -8.94 24.54
CA GLY A 256 -12.21 -9.37 25.03
C GLY A 256 -12.81 -10.56 24.27
N PRO A 257 -14.10 -10.88 24.51
CA PRO A 257 -14.76 -12.06 23.96
C PRO A 257 -15.02 -11.93 22.45
N CYS A 258 -15.19 -13.07 21.78
CA CYS A 258 -15.60 -13.13 20.37
C CYS A 258 -16.94 -12.42 20.14
N THR A 259 -17.04 -11.63 19.07
CA THR A 259 -18.25 -10.87 18.73
C THR A 259 -19.30 -11.66 17.95
N PHE A 260 -18.90 -12.71 17.21
CA PHE A 260 -19.79 -13.47 16.31
C PHE A 260 -19.99 -14.96 16.65
N GLY A 261 -19.81 -15.36 17.92
CA GLY A 261 -20.11 -16.74 18.35
C GLY A 261 -19.15 -17.82 17.84
N THR A 262 -18.07 -17.43 17.15
CA THR A 262 -16.96 -18.29 16.74
C THR A 262 -16.00 -18.55 17.91
N THR A 263 -15.26 -19.65 17.87
CA THR A 263 -14.29 -20.02 18.94
C THR A 263 -12.98 -19.24 18.78
N THR A 264 -12.25 -19.02 19.89
CA THR A 264 -11.02 -18.19 19.94
C THR A 264 -9.79 -18.76 19.22
N SER A 265 -9.87 -19.96 18.62
CA SER A 265 -8.71 -20.71 18.12
C SER A 265 -8.63 -20.87 16.59
N SER A 266 -9.52 -20.24 15.82
CA SER A 266 -9.45 -20.25 14.35
C SER A 266 -8.98 -18.89 13.80
N TYR A 267 -8.20 -18.92 12.72
CA TYR A 267 -7.94 -17.74 11.89
C TYR A 267 -9.12 -17.55 10.90
N PRO A 268 -9.61 -16.33 10.65
CA PRO A 268 -9.21 -15.09 11.32
C PRO A 268 -9.67 -15.04 12.79
N VAL A 269 -8.90 -14.37 13.65
CA VAL A 269 -9.17 -14.33 15.10
C VAL A 269 -10.56 -13.74 15.36
N CYS A 270 -11.39 -14.42 16.14
CA CYS A 270 -12.81 -14.11 16.29
C CYS A 270 -13.13 -12.69 16.83
N ASN A 271 -12.23 -12.09 17.61
CA ASN A 271 -12.47 -10.82 18.33
C ASN A 271 -11.76 -9.62 17.70
N ARG A 272 -11.14 -9.79 16.52
CA ARG A 272 -10.54 -8.69 15.75
C ARG A 272 -11.55 -7.63 15.32
N ALA A 273 -11.04 -6.50 14.80
CA ALA A 273 -11.83 -5.55 14.03
C ALA A 273 -12.22 -6.10 12.65
N ARG A 274 -13.44 -5.78 12.21
CA ARG A 274 -13.91 -5.92 10.82
C ARG A 274 -13.85 -4.60 10.08
N ILE A 275 -13.79 -3.50 10.83
CA ILE A 275 -13.65 -2.16 10.30
C ILE A 275 -12.60 -1.45 11.16
N VAL A 276 -11.60 -0.86 10.52
CA VAL A 276 -10.59 0.01 11.13
C VAL A 276 -10.77 1.44 10.61
N SER A 277 -10.16 2.43 11.26
CA SER A 277 -10.41 3.83 10.95
C SER A 277 -9.15 4.65 11.00
N PHE A 278 -8.90 5.45 9.96
CA PHE A 278 -7.85 6.47 9.96
C PHE A 278 -8.08 7.58 11.00
N ASP A 279 -9.25 7.62 11.64
CA ASP A 279 -9.58 8.57 12.71
C ASP A 279 -9.03 8.14 14.07
N ARG A 280 -7.85 7.52 14.10
CA ARG A 280 -7.13 7.17 15.32
C ARG A 280 -5.61 7.23 15.10
N PRO A 281 -4.80 7.41 16.16
CA PRO A 281 -3.35 7.33 16.05
C PRO A 281 -2.87 5.94 15.63
N TYR A 282 -1.66 5.86 15.07
CA TYR A 282 -0.92 4.60 14.90
C TYR A 282 -0.20 4.21 16.19
N ALA A 283 -0.32 2.96 16.62
CA ALA A 283 0.33 2.48 17.84
C ALA A 283 1.83 2.17 17.66
N GLU A 284 2.20 1.68 16.48
CA GLU A 284 3.55 1.22 16.13
C GLU A 284 4.39 2.33 15.49
N GLY A 285 5.70 2.10 15.36
CA GLY A 285 6.61 3.02 14.65
C GLY A 285 6.69 4.44 15.23
N HIS A 286 6.30 4.62 16.49
CA HIS A 286 6.10 5.95 17.10
C HIS A 286 5.03 6.79 16.39
N GLY A 287 4.05 6.18 15.73
CA GLY A 287 3.02 6.85 14.94
C GLY A 287 3.32 6.89 13.43
N ALA A 288 4.42 6.26 12.99
CA ALA A 288 4.77 6.13 11.58
C ALA A 288 4.50 4.71 11.03
N SER A 289 3.80 3.84 11.77
CA SER A 289 3.58 2.45 11.36
C SER A 289 4.91 1.78 10.94
N ASP A 290 4.95 1.16 9.78
CA ASP A 290 6.12 0.59 9.11
C ASP A 290 6.60 1.43 7.90
N PHE A 291 6.11 2.66 7.71
CA PHE A 291 6.60 3.61 6.68
C PHE A 291 8.14 3.71 6.64
N LEU A 292 8.76 3.78 7.83
CA LEU A 292 10.21 3.96 7.95
C LEU A 292 11.03 2.78 7.40
N THR A 293 10.43 1.59 7.28
CA THR A 293 11.12 0.37 6.81
C THR A 293 10.64 -0.06 5.43
N ASN A 294 9.35 0.06 5.16
CA ASN A 294 8.69 -0.53 3.99
C ASN A 294 8.40 0.49 2.88
N GLU A 295 8.78 1.76 3.06
CA GLU A 295 8.55 2.82 2.05
C GLU A 295 9.72 3.81 1.98
N LEU A 296 10.14 4.38 3.12
CA LEU A 296 11.16 5.44 3.16
C LEU A 296 12.48 5.06 2.45
N PRO A 297 13.04 3.85 2.57
CA PRO A 297 14.29 3.51 1.88
C PRO A 297 14.20 3.62 0.35
N LEU A 298 13.06 3.22 -0.24
CA LEU A 298 12.82 3.39 -1.68
C LEU A 298 12.65 4.87 -2.02
N VAL A 299 11.90 5.62 -1.21
CA VAL A 299 11.71 7.07 -1.41
C VAL A 299 13.06 7.80 -1.37
N GLU A 300 13.94 7.47 -0.43
CA GLU A 300 15.28 8.04 -0.35
C GLU A 300 16.14 7.67 -1.56
N LEU A 301 16.09 6.41 -2.03
CA LEU A 301 16.78 5.96 -3.25
C LEU A 301 16.33 6.76 -4.49
N MET A 302 15.01 6.83 -4.73
CA MET A 302 14.45 7.53 -5.88
C MET A 302 14.75 9.04 -5.85
N GLU A 303 14.69 9.66 -4.66
CA GLU A 303 15.01 11.07 -4.47
C GLU A 303 16.52 11.33 -4.64
N ARG A 304 17.39 10.44 -4.15
CA ARG A 304 18.85 10.48 -4.29
C ARG A 304 19.24 10.51 -5.76
N ASP A 305 18.61 9.65 -6.56
CA ASP A 305 18.88 9.50 -7.98
C ASP A 305 18.13 10.54 -8.83
N GLY A 306 17.33 11.41 -8.20
CA GLY A 306 16.67 12.54 -8.85
C GLY A 306 15.50 12.14 -9.75
N LEU A 307 14.91 10.96 -9.53
CA LEU A 307 13.88 10.38 -10.39
C LEU A 307 12.62 11.24 -10.45
N ASP A 308 11.94 11.20 -11.60
CA ASP A 308 10.68 11.91 -11.82
C ASP A 308 9.51 11.15 -11.19
N VAL A 309 9.34 11.38 -9.88
CA VAL A 309 8.41 10.64 -9.02
C VAL A 309 7.22 11.51 -8.59
N ALA A 310 6.02 10.90 -8.63
CA ALA A 310 4.80 11.38 -8.00
C ALA A 310 4.39 10.42 -6.88
N TYR A 311 3.59 10.94 -5.95
CA TYR A 311 3.17 10.24 -4.74
C TYR A 311 1.65 10.35 -4.60
N THR A 312 1.03 9.26 -4.17
CA THR A 312 -0.40 9.17 -3.83
C THR A 312 -0.58 8.10 -2.75
N THR A 313 -1.78 7.99 -2.18
CA THR A 313 -2.16 6.87 -1.31
C THR A 313 -3.09 5.91 -2.06
N ASP A 314 -3.09 4.65 -1.64
CA ASP A 314 -4.06 3.61 -2.00
C ASP A 314 -5.53 4.08 -1.80
N VAL A 315 -5.79 4.83 -0.72
CA VAL A 315 -7.10 5.49 -0.48
C VAL A 315 -7.52 6.40 -1.63
N VAL A 316 -6.60 7.23 -2.12
CA VAL A 316 -6.88 8.15 -3.25
C VAL A 316 -7.03 7.39 -4.56
N VAL A 317 -6.25 6.32 -4.76
CA VAL A 317 -6.40 5.44 -5.94
C VAL A 317 -7.75 4.73 -5.92
N SER A 318 -8.25 4.32 -4.76
CA SER A 318 -9.59 3.74 -4.61
C SER A 318 -10.70 4.73 -4.99
N GLU A 319 -10.54 6.00 -4.60
CA GLU A 319 -11.50 7.07 -4.95
C GLU A 319 -11.42 7.48 -6.44
N ASP A 320 -10.21 7.50 -7.02
CA ASP A 320 -9.95 7.83 -8.43
C ASP A 320 -8.88 6.89 -9.04
N PRO A 321 -9.30 5.70 -9.53
CA PRO A 321 -8.36 4.73 -10.12
C PRO A 321 -7.77 5.20 -11.46
N SER A 322 -8.27 6.29 -12.03
CA SER A 322 -7.69 6.86 -13.26
C SER A 322 -6.32 7.50 -13.04
N LEU A 323 -5.95 7.76 -11.77
CA LEU A 323 -4.64 8.29 -11.38
C LEU A 323 -3.49 7.33 -11.66
N LEU A 324 -3.75 6.02 -11.83
CA LEU A 324 -2.73 5.06 -12.23
C LEU A 324 -2.29 5.22 -13.69
N LEU A 325 -3.05 5.98 -14.50
CA LEU A 325 -2.81 6.12 -15.94
C LEU A 325 -1.87 7.28 -16.26
N GLY A 326 -1.12 7.14 -17.36
CA GLY A 326 -0.26 8.21 -17.88
C GLY A 326 1.08 8.35 -17.15
N HIS A 327 1.43 7.36 -16.33
CA HIS A 327 2.75 7.12 -15.78
C HIS A 327 3.55 6.15 -16.68
N ARG A 328 4.80 5.86 -16.32
CA ARG A 328 5.60 4.79 -16.95
C ARG A 328 5.68 3.55 -16.05
N ALA A 329 5.65 3.78 -14.74
CA ALA A 329 5.71 2.75 -13.73
C ALA A 329 4.81 3.10 -12.53
N ILE A 330 4.06 2.12 -12.06
CA ILE A 330 3.35 2.14 -10.77
C ILE A 330 4.14 1.25 -9.82
N LEU A 331 4.41 1.75 -8.61
CA LEU A 331 5.20 1.04 -7.60
C LEU A 331 4.31 0.73 -6.40
N SER A 332 4.08 -0.57 -6.17
CA SER A 332 3.47 -1.12 -4.97
C SER A 332 4.59 -1.51 -3.98
N LEU A 333 4.39 -1.18 -2.70
CA LEU A 333 5.47 -1.06 -1.74
C LEU A 333 5.42 -2.14 -0.66
N GLY A 334 6.56 -2.74 -0.32
CA GLY A 334 6.78 -3.35 1.00
C GLY A 334 5.76 -4.44 1.34
N HIS A 335 4.75 -4.14 2.17
CA HIS A 335 3.67 -5.08 2.51
C HIS A 335 2.31 -4.51 2.07
N ASP A 336 2.05 -4.45 0.77
CA ASP A 336 0.87 -3.81 0.20
C ASP A 336 -0.30 -4.80 0.04
N GLU A 337 -0.72 -5.42 1.15
CA GLU A 337 -1.68 -6.52 1.10
C GLU A 337 -3.16 -6.11 0.95
N THR A 338 -3.57 -4.92 1.39
CA THR A 338 -4.98 -4.54 1.54
C THR A 338 -5.45 -3.68 0.37
N TRP A 339 -6.30 -4.26 -0.49
CA TRP A 339 -6.73 -3.62 -1.73
C TRP A 339 -8.24 -3.55 -1.85
N THR A 340 -8.73 -2.52 -2.53
CA THR A 340 -10.13 -2.39 -2.93
C THR A 340 -10.36 -2.75 -4.40
N TYR A 341 -11.60 -3.06 -4.76
CA TYR A 341 -11.95 -3.37 -6.15
C TYR A 341 -11.66 -2.24 -7.14
N PRO A 342 -11.96 -0.95 -6.83
CA PRO A 342 -11.57 0.15 -7.71
C PRO A 342 -10.07 0.20 -8.02
N GLU A 343 -9.20 -0.06 -7.04
CA GLU A 343 -7.75 -0.08 -7.24
C GLU A 343 -7.31 -1.22 -8.15
N LEU A 344 -7.82 -2.43 -7.90
CA LEU A 344 -7.55 -3.61 -8.73
C LEU A 344 -7.95 -3.35 -10.19
N ALA A 345 -9.16 -2.82 -10.41
CA ALA A 345 -9.64 -2.48 -11.75
C ALA A 345 -8.82 -1.35 -12.41
N GLY A 346 -8.36 -0.37 -11.63
CA GLY A 346 -7.45 0.67 -12.08
C GLY A 346 -6.10 0.12 -12.54
N LEU A 347 -5.55 -0.83 -11.77
CA LEU A 347 -4.27 -1.46 -12.05
C LEU A 347 -4.33 -2.34 -13.30
N GLU A 348 -5.38 -3.17 -13.45
CA GLU A 348 -5.63 -3.94 -14.68
C GLU A 348 -5.70 -3.02 -15.91
N ARG A 349 -6.38 -1.88 -15.76
CA ARG A 349 -6.47 -0.89 -16.84
C ARG A 349 -5.11 -0.28 -17.17
N ALA A 350 -4.31 0.09 -16.17
CA ALA A 350 -2.97 0.63 -16.39
C ALA A 350 -2.07 -0.39 -17.10
N ILE A 351 -2.08 -1.66 -16.67
CA ILE A 351 -1.34 -2.72 -17.37
C ILE A 351 -1.81 -2.82 -18.83
N SER A 352 -3.11 -2.75 -19.09
CA SER A 352 -3.67 -2.82 -20.45
C SER A 352 -3.26 -1.65 -21.36
N THR A 353 -2.85 -0.51 -20.78
CA THR A 353 -2.40 0.69 -21.51
C THR A 353 -0.89 0.84 -21.62
N GLY A 354 -0.12 -0.07 -21.01
CA GLY A 354 1.33 -0.19 -21.19
C GLY A 354 2.17 0.32 -20.02
N GLU A 355 1.53 0.75 -18.94
CA GLU A 355 2.17 1.11 -17.69
C GLU A 355 2.81 -0.13 -17.04
N ASN A 356 4.08 -0.03 -16.67
CA ASN A 356 4.76 -1.09 -15.93
C ASN A 356 4.30 -1.10 -14.47
N VAL A 357 4.35 -2.26 -13.82
CA VAL A 357 3.99 -2.40 -12.40
C VAL A 357 5.10 -3.14 -11.67
N GLY A 358 5.65 -2.51 -10.64
CA GLY A 358 6.64 -3.11 -9.75
C GLY A 358 6.05 -3.36 -8.38
N PHE A 359 5.85 -4.63 -8.03
CA PHE A 359 5.57 -5.08 -6.68
C PHE A 359 6.91 -5.28 -5.97
N LEU A 360 7.32 -4.30 -5.17
CA LEU A 360 8.54 -4.38 -4.35
C LEU A 360 8.19 -4.97 -2.98
N SER A 361 7.50 -6.12 -3.03
CA SER A 361 6.70 -6.68 -1.96
C SER A 361 6.68 -8.21 -2.01
N ALA A 362 5.91 -8.78 -1.08
CA ALA A 362 5.17 -10.03 -1.20
C ALA A 362 3.81 -9.80 -0.55
N ALA A 363 2.87 -10.73 -0.73
CA ALA A 363 1.49 -10.61 -0.26
C ALA A 363 0.73 -9.42 -0.86
N ALA A 364 1.17 -8.88 -2.01
CA ALA A 364 0.45 -7.81 -2.69
C ALA A 364 -0.95 -8.27 -3.08
N ILE A 365 -1.96 -7.43 -2.88
CA ILE A 365 -3.35 -7.72 -3.27
C ILE A 365 -3.89 -9.04 -2.64
N VAL A 366 -3.45 -9.39 -1.43
CA VAL A 366 -3.94 -10.60 -0.75
C VAL A 366 -5.29 -10.35 -0.08
N ARG A 367 -5.45 -9.24 0.65
CA ARG A 367 -6.66 -8.90 1.41
C ARG A 367 -7.61 -8.07 0.58
N HIS A 368 -8.89 -8.40 0.71
CA HIS A 368 -9.98 -7.71 0.03
C HIS A 368 -10.65 -6.75 1.02
N ALA A 369 -10.55 -5.46 0.75
CA ALA A 369 -11.15 -4.40 1.54
C ALA A 369 -12.06 -3.49 0.72
N ARG A 370 -12.79 -2.64 1.42
CA ARG A 370 -13.56 -1.54 0.82
C ARG A 370 -13.59 -0.33 1.75
N LEU A 371 -13.72 0.85 1.18
CA LEU A 371 -13.71 2.11 1.93
C LEU A 371 -15.13 2.58 2.29
N ALA A 372 -15.24 3.22 3.45
CA ALA A 372 -16.46 3.87 3.91
C ALA A 372 -16.18 5.23 4.53
N SER A 373 -17.23 6.04 4.65
CA SER A 373 -17.16 7.34 5.33
C SER A 373 -17.21 7.16 6.84
N SER A 374 -16.44 7.96 7.56
CA SER A 374 -16.60 8.17 9.00
C SER A 374 -17.32 9.51 9.27
N ARG A 375 -17.37 9.94 10.53
CA ARG A 375 -17.85 11.28 10.89
C ARG A 375 -16.90 12.40 10.46
N LEU A 376 -15.62 12.11 10.21
CA LEU A 376 -14.62 13.11 9.85
C LEU A 376 -14.47 13.29 8.33
N GLY A 377 -14.97 12.36 7.52
CA GLY A 377 -14.95 12.51 6.06
C GLY A 377 -15.22 11.21 5.29
N PRO A 378 -15.23 11.28 3.95
CA PRO A 378 -15.23 10.10 3.08
C PRO A 378 -13.93 9.30 3.23
N ALA A 379 -13.99 8.01 2.90
CA ALA A 379 -12.83 7.11 2.84
C ALA A 379 -11.95 7.12 4.11
N ARG A 380 -12.59 7.17 5.28
CA ARG A 380 -11.90 7.18 6.59
C ARG A 380 -11.96 5.84 7.31
N ASP A 381 -12.90 4.99 6.96
CA ASP A 381 -13.04 3.64 7.52
C ASP A 381 -12.69 2.60 6.45
N VAL A 382 -11.86 1.62 6.80
CA VAL A 382 -11.48 0.49 5.95
C VAL A 382 -12.21 -0.75 6.45
N ILE A 383 -12.95 -1.42 5.58
CA ILE A 383 -13.78 -2.58 5.89
C ILE A 383 -13.10 -3.84 5.34
N ASP A 384 -12.88 -4.83 6.19
CA ASP A 384 -12.42 -6.18 5.84
C ASP A 384 -13.12 -7.20 6.77
N TYR A 385 -14.18 -7.84 6.25
CA TYR A 385 -14.91 -8.85 6.99
C TYR A 385 -14.21 -10.19 7.04
N ARG A 386 -13.26 -10.54 6.14
CA ARG A 386 -12.58 -11.84 5.94
C ARG A 386 -13.44 -13.11 5.87
N ASP A 387 -14.60 -13.12 6.50
CA ASP A 387 -15.65 -14.10 6.38
C ASP A 387 -16.79 -13.42 5.62
N PRO A 388 -17.05 -13.81 4.36
CA PRO A 388 -18.08 -13.19 3.56
C PRO A 388 -19.46 -13.32 4.23
N THR A 389 -19.71 -14.33 5.05
CA THR A 389 -21.00 -14.51 5.72
C THR A 389 -21.27 -13.48 6.82
N GLU A 390 -20.23 -12.78 7.30
CA GLU A 390 -20.34 -11.62 8.19
C GLU A 390 -20.59 -10.31 7.41
N ASP A 391 -20.28 -10.26 6.11
CA ASP A 391 -20.39 -9.07 5.28
C ASP A 391 -21.85 -8.80 4.86
N PRO A 392 -22.43 -7.62 5.15
CA PRO A 392 -23.77 -7.26 4.73
C PRO A 392 -24.02 -7.29 3.20
N LEU A 393 -22.97 -7.26 2.39
CA LEU A 393 -23.06 -7.35 0.94
C LEU A 393 -23.19 -8.79 0.42
N ASP A 394 -22.91 -9.81 1.22
CA ASP A 394 -22.99 -11.20 0.77
C ASP A 394 -24.40 -11.60 0.32
N GLY A 395 -24.47 -12.18 -0.88
CA GLY A 395 -25.71 -12.52 -1.58
C GLY A 395 -26.63 -11.35 -1.96
N ARG A 396 -26.21 -10.10 -1.76
CA ARG A 396 -27.03 -8.89 -1.98
C ARG A 396 -26.36 -7.83 -2.86
N GLY A 397 -25.04 -7.71 -2.80
CA GLY A 397 -24.23 -6.75 -3.53
C GLY A 397 -23.49 -7.39 -4.71
N ASP A 398 -22.57 -6.61 -5.28
CA ASP A 398 -21.59 -7.11 -6.24
C ASP A 398 -20.63 -8.09 -5.53
N PRO A 399 -20.43 -9.33 -6.00
CA PRO A 399 -19.43 -10.25 -5.46
C PRO A 399 -18.02 -9.67 -5.37
N MET A 400 -17.67 -8.71 -6.24
CA MET A 400 -16.38 -8.01 -6.22
C MET A 400 -16.26 -6.99 -5.08
N GLU A 401 -17.33 -6.73 -4.32
CA GLU A 401 -17.34 -5.82 -3.16
C GLU A 401 -17.53 -6.57 -1.82
N VAL A 402 -17.67 -7.90 -1.87
CA VAL A 402 -17.82 -8.74 -0.67
C VAL A 402 -16.45 -9.14 -0.14
N THR A 403 -16.13 -8.70 1.06
CA THR A 403 -14.78 -8.85 1.64
C THR A 403 -14.57 -10.25 2.23
N GLY A 404 -13.93 -11.12 1.44
CA GLY A 404 -13.46 -12.46 1.86
C GLY A 404 -12.04 -12.44 2.43
N ASN A 405 -11.58 -13.58 2.94
CA ASN A 405 -10.25 -13.68 3.58
C ASN A 405 -9.12 -13.32 2.62
N THR A 406 -9.30 -13.68 1.36
CA THR A 406 -8.47 -13.25 0.23
C THR A 406 -9.35 -12.94 -0.98
N TRP A 407 -8.80 -12.29 -2.00
CA TRP A 407 -9.48 -12.10 -3.29
C TRP A 407 -9.93 -13.41 -3.94
N ALA A 408 -9.18 -14.49 -3.75
CA ALA A 408 -9.53 -15.83 -4.25
C ALA A 408 -10.64 -16.52 -3.45
N SER A 409 -11.09 -15.94 -2.33
CA SER A 409 -12.19 -16.49 -1.56
C SER A 409 -13.53 -16.19 -2.25
N PRO A 410 -14.45 -17.16 -2.38
CA PRO A 410 -15.82 -16.86 -2.80
C PRO A 410 -16.49 -15.87 -1.83
N PRO A 411 -17.39 -14.98 -2.31
CA PRO A 411 -17.97 -14.96 -3.65
C PRO A 411 -17.14 -14.21 -4.70
N THR A 412 -16.06 -13.52 -4.30
CA THR A 412 -15.16 -12.80 -5.23
C THR A 412 -14.46 -13.77 -6.19
N ASP A 413 -13.87 -14.86 -5.67
CA ASP A 413 -13.26 -15.96 -6.45
C ASP A 413 -12.28 -15.47 -7.54
N PHE A 414 -11.53 -14.41 -7.24
CA PHE A 414 -10.56 -13.77 -8.14
C PHE A 414 -9.14 -14.19 -7.78
N SER A 415 -8.45 -14.85 -8.71
CA SER A 415 -7.02 -15.18 -8.56
C SER A 415 -6.17 -14.00 -9.01
N THR A 416 -5.29 -13.51 -8.13
CA THR A 416 -4.33 -12.43 -8.42
C THR A 416 -3.07 -12.92 -9.13
N THR A 417 -2.80 -14.23 -9.10
CA THR A 417 -1.62 -14.87 -9.70
C THR A 417 -1.40 -14.52 -11.18
N PRO A 418 -2.43 -14.47 -12.06
CA PRO A 418 -2.24 -14.05 -13.45
C PRO A 418 -1.82 -12.58 -13.62
N LEU A 419 -2.08 -11.73 -12.62
CA LEU A 419 -1.77 -10.30 -12.63
C LEU A 419 -0.41 -10.01 -12.01
N ILE A 420 -0.06 -10.68 -10.90
CA ILE A 420 1.20 -10.46 -10.18
C ILE A 420 2.33 -11.29 -10.81
N GLY A 421 2.04 -12.54 -11.19
CA GLY A 421 3.00 -13.50 -11.72
C GLY A 421 3.26 -14.68 -10.77
N GLU A 422 3.08 -14.45 -9.47
CA GLU A 422 3.29 -15.41 -8.39
C GLU A 422 2.15 -15.35 -7.37
N ALA A 423 2.13 -16.31 -6.44
CA ALA A 423 1.08 -16.43 -5.42
C ALA A 423 1.67 -16.20 -4.03
N TYR A 424 0.85 -15.62 -3.14
CA TYR A 424 1.17 -15.57 -1.72
C TYR A 424 1.41 -16.96 -1.15
N SER A 425 2.63 -17.18 -0.68
CA SER A 425 3.10 -18.49 -0.24
C SER A 425 3.11 -18.65 1.27
N GLY A 426 3.17 -17.54 2.02
CA GLY A 426 3.18 -17.55 3.49
C GLY A 426 4.18 -16.55 4.05
N TYR A 427 4.70 -16.84 5.24
CA TYR A 427 5.57 -15.91 5.97
C TYR A 427 6.61 -16.64 6.83
N LEU A 428 7.73 -15.97 7.08
CA LEU A 428 8.76 -16.36 8.04
C LEU A 428 8.40 -15.87 9.44
N ASP A 429 8.71 -16.67 10.46
CA ASP A 429 8.53 -16.29 11.86
C ASP A 429 9.31 -15.01 12.22
N PRO A 430 8.81 -14.17 13.15
CA PRO A 430 9.50 -12.95 13.54
C PRO A 430 10.97 -13.16 13.94
N GLY A 431 11.87 -12.40 13.31
CA GLY A 431 13.31 -12.49 13.53
C GLY A 431 14.02 -13.58 12.71
N ARG A 432 13.31 -14.32 11.86
CA ARG A 432 13.88 -15.21 10.85
C ARG A 432 14.07 -14.46 9.53
N SER A 433 15.03 -14.94 8.75
CA SER A 433 15.30 -14.48 7.39
C SER A 433 16.04 -15.56 6.61
N ALA A 434 15.91 -15.52 5.29
CA ALA A 434 16.59 -16.38 4.34
C ALA A 434 17.40 -15.52 3.35
N PRO A 435 18.41 -16.09 2.67
CA PRO A 435 19.10 -15.38 1.61
C PRO A 435 18.22 -15.26 0.36
N PHE A 436 18.29 -14.13 -0.33
CA PHE A 436 17.88 -14.08 -1.73
C PHE A 436 18.92 -14.82 -2.57
N VAL A 437 18.49 -15.74 -3.43
CA VAL A 437 19.38 -16.51 -4.31
C VAL A 437 19.12 -16.13 -5.77
N ALA A 438 20.15 -15.56 -6.40
CA ALA A 438 20.06 -15.06 -7.77
C ALA A 438 19.91 -16.21 -8.79
N TYR A 439 19.01 -16.01 -9.75
CA TYR A 439 18.71 -16.94 -10.84
C TYR A 439 18.67 -16.19 -12.19
N ASP A 440 19.00 -16.85 -13.29
CA ASP A 440 19.05 -16.22 -14.62
C ASP A 440 19.83 -14.89 -14.66
N THR A 441 21.04 -14.90 -14.09
CA THR A 441 21.88 -13.71 -13.85
C THR A 441 22.41 -13.00 -15.09
N ARG A 442 22.09 -13.53 -16.28
CA ARG A 442 22.29 -12.84 -17.55
C ARG A 442 21.23 -11.77 -17.82
N SER A 443 20.14 -11.78 -17.03
CA SER A 443 19.05 -10.82 -17.11
C SER A 443 19.49 -9.40 -16.77
N TRP A 444 18.81 -8.44 -17.38
CA TRP A 444 19.10 -7.01 -17.29
C TRP A 444 19.13 -6.49 -15.85
N ILE A 445 18.34 -7.07 -14.93
CA ILE A 445 18.25 -6.64 -13.53
C ILE A 445 19.60 -6.78 -12.80
N TYR A 446 20.45 -7.71 -13.24
CA TYR A 446 21.76 -7.98 -12.63
C TYR A 446 22.91 -7.14 -13.19
N ALA A 447 22.66 -6.27 -14.16
CA ALA A 447 23.70 -5.46 -14.80
C ALA A 447 24.50 -4.65 -13.75
N GLY A 448 25.83 -4.82 -13.75
CA GLY A 448 26.73 -4.10 -12.82
C GLY A 448 26.77 -4.62 -11.38
N THR A 449 26.00 -5.66 -11.04
CA THR A 449 26.00 -6.27 -9.70
C THR A 449 27.21 -7.18 -9.47
N GLY A 450 27.65 -7.90 -10.52
CA GLY A 450 28.66 -8.95 -10.43
C GLY A 450 28.14 -10.29 -9.89
N LEU A 451 26.82 -10.41 -9.68
CA LEU A 451 26.18 -11.66 -9.27
C LEU A 451 26.20 -12.69 -10.41
N HIS A 452 26.25 -13.96 -10.04
CA HIS A 452 26.13 -15.13 -10.92
C HIS A 452 25.10 -16.09 -10.32
N ASP A 453 24.55 -17.01 -11.13
CA ASP A 453 23.54 -17.97 -10.67
C ASP A 453 23.98 -18.68 -9.39
N GLY A 454 23.11 -18.69 -8.38
CA GLY A 454 23.39 -19.22 -7.04
C GLY A 454 24.09 -18.26 -6.09
N SER A 455 24.41 -17.02 -6.50
CA SER A 455 24.87 -15.99 -5.57
C SER A 455 23.80 -15.71 -4.52
N ALA A 456 24.17 -15.74 -3.24
CA ALA A 456 23.27 -15.56 -2.12
C ALA A 456 23.47 -14.20 -1.44
N LEU A 457 22.40 -13.43 -1.28
CA LEU A 457 22.36 -12.19 -0.52
C LEU A 457 21.64 -12.43 0.81
N PRO A 458 22.38 -12.52 1.94
CA PRO A 458 21.80 -12.91 3.22
C PRO A 458 20.84 -11.85 3.76
N GLY A 459 19.75 -12.31 4.38
CA GLY A 459 18.79 -11.45 5.08
C GLY A 459 17.88 -10.62 4.18
N VAL A 460 17.81 -10.96 2.88
CA VAL A 460 16.93 -10.26 1.92
C VAL A 460 15.51 -10.80 2.00
N VAL A 461 15.32 -12.12 2.12
CA VAL A 461 13.99 -12.74 2.22
C VAL A 461 13.56 -12.78 3.67
N ALA A 462 12.50 -12.07 4.03
CA ALA A 462 11.93 -12.04 5.38
C ALA A 462 10.48 -11.53 5.37
N SER A 463 9.78 -11.73 6.50
CA SER A 463 8.32 -11.53 6.60
C SER A 463 7.62 -12.42 5.58
N ASP A 464 6.78 -11.85 4.72
CA ASP A 464 5.95 -12.58 3.78
C ASP A 464 6.73 -12.87 2.50
N ILE A 465 6.36 -13.98 1.86
CA ILE A 465 6.98 -14.52 0.66
C ILE A 465 5.93 -14.89 -0.37
N ASP A 466 6.24 -14.59 -1.63
CA ASP A 466 5.48 -15.08 -2.77
C ASP A 466 6.31 -16.17 -3.48
N HIS A 467 5.60 -17.12 -4.08
CA HIS A 467 6.16 -18.32 -4.68
C HIS A 467 5.47 -18.59 -6.00
N LEU A 468 6.21 -19.16 -6.93
CA LEU A 468 5.64 -19.68 -8.17
C LEU A 468 4.54 -20.69 -7.87
N ALA A 469 3.37 -20.54 -8.47
CA ALA A 469 2.27 -21.47 -8.29
C ALA A 469 1.94 -22.24 -9.59
N PRO A 470 2.76 -23.24 -10.01
CA PRO A 470 2.56 -24.01 -11.25
C PRO A 470 1.18 -24.67 -11.42
N LEU A 471 0.45 -24.86 -10.32
CA LEU A 471 -0.89 -25.45 -10.30
C LEU A 471 -2.00 -24.40 -10.50
N GLN A 472 -1.67 -23.11 -10.44
CA GLN A 472 -2.56 -21.99 -10.68
C GLN A 472 -2.32 -21.40 -12.08
N PRO A 473 -3.30 -20.70 -12.68
CA PRO A 473 -3.06 -19.93 -13.89
C PRO A 473 -1.98 -18.87 -13.65
N MET A 474 -0.94 -18.86 -14.49
CA MET A 474 0.18 -17.91 -14.45
C MET A 474 0.50 -17.40 -15.86
N PRO A 475 1.18 -16.24 -15.98
CA PRO A 475 1.68 -15.76 -17.27
C PRO A 475 2.55 -16.80 -17.97
N SER A 476 2.23 -17.12 -19.22
CA SER A 476 2.95 -18.18 -19.96
C SER A 476 4.43 -17.87 -20.23
N ASN A 477 4.79 -16.58 -20.23
CA ASN A 477 6.13 -16.03 -20.44
C ASN A 477 6.80 -15.56 -19.13
N LEU A 478 6.37 -16.09 -17.98
CA LEU A 478 6.93 -15.75 -16.68
C LEU A 478 8.42 -16.13 -16.60
N GLN A 479 9.24 -15.14 -16.28
CA GLN A 479 10.67 -15.26 -16.06
C GLN A 479 10.96 -15.16 -14.57
N VAL A 480 11.62 -16.18 -14.05
CA VAL A 480 12.15 -16.24 -12.70
C VAL A 480 13.54 -15.62 -12.72
N LEU A 481 13.74 -14.65 -11.85
CA LEU A 481 14.98 -13.92 -11.63
C LEU A 481 15.60 -14.29 -10.29
N GLY A 482 14.81 -14.72 -9.30
CA GLY A 482 15.33 -15.25 -8.04
C GLY A 482 14.56 -16.50 -7.66
N HIS A 483 15.24 -17.45 -7.01
CA HIS A 483 14.60 -18.66 -6.49
C HIS A 483 15.28 -19.05 -5.18
N SER A 484 14.69 -18.60 -4.07
CA SER A 484 15.35 -18.52 -2.77
C SER A 484 14.79 -19.56 -1.81
N PRO A 485 15.58 -20.58 -1.39
CA PRO A 485 15.10 -21.57 -0.45
C PRO A 485 14.89 -20.96 0.94
N VAL A 486 13.72 -21.25 1.51
CA VAL A 486 13.30 -20.86 2.85
C VAL A 486 13.00 -22.14 3.63
N PRO A 487 13.73 -22.47 4.71
CA PRO A 487 13.42 -23.64 5.51
C PRO A 487 11.97 -23.58 6.01
N ALA A 488 11.18 -24.63 5.73
CA ALA A 488 9.78 -24.68 6.16
C ALA A 488 9.64 -24.70 7.70
N THR A 489 10.73 -24.93 8.43
CA THR A 489 10.79 -24.81 9.89
C THR A 489 10.93 -23.38 10.40
N ASP A 490 11.24 -22.42 9.51
CA ASP A 490 11.43 -21.01 9.86
C ASP A 490 10.16 -20.16 9.63
N GLY A 491 9.03 -20.79 9.27
CA GLY A 491 7.78 -20.08 9.00
C GLY A 491 6.59 -20.97 8.65
N PHE A 492 5.57 -20.34 8.07
CA PHE A 492 4.36 -20.97 7.56
C PHE A 492 4.31 -20.86 6.04
N THR A 493 3.78 -21.88 5.35
CA THR A 493 3.59 -21.86 3.90
C THR A 493 2.36 -22.65 3.44
N ASP A 494 1.72 -22.17 2.38
CA ASP A 494 0.55 -22.77 1.72
C ASP A 494 0.85 -23.36 0.32
N GLU A 495 1.96 -22.97 -0.34
CA GLU A 495 2.28 -23.41 -1.72
C GLU A 495 3.05 -24.74 -1.80
N GLY A 496 3.61 -25.23 -0.69
CA GLY A 496 4.18 -26.58 -0.59
C GLY A 496 5.54 -26.64 0.09
N THR A 497 6.12 -27.85 0.13
CA THR A 497 7.48 -28.05 0.65
C THR A 497 8.24 -29.05 -0.22
N TRP A 498 9.50 -28.73 -0.52
CA TRP A 498 10.41 -29.55 -1.30
C TRP A 498 11.72 -29.73 -0.53
N ASN A 499 12.01 -30.98 -0.14
CA ASN A 499 13.20 -31.33 0.64
C ASN A 499 13.36 -30.57 1.96
N GLY A 500 12.26 -30.08 2.54
CA GLY A 500 12.27 -29.33 3.80
C GLY A 500 12.21 -27.81 3.63
N ASP A 501 12.23 -27.31 2.39
CA ASP A 501 12.17 -25.90 2.07
C ASP A 501 10.85 -25.54 1.36
N THR A 502 10.37 -24.32 1.57
CA THR A 502 9.54 -23.57 0.62
C THR A 502 10.43 -22.54 -0.07
N TYR A 503 9.90 -21.69 -0.95
CA TYR A 503 10.71 -20.70 -1.66
C TYR A 503 10.07 -19.31 -1.66
N SER A 504 10.95 -18.32 -1.86
CA SER A 504 10.60 -16.96 -2.25
C SER A 504 11.19 -16.74 -3.64
N ASP A 505 10.33 -16.42 -4.58
CA ASP A 505 10.73 -16.16 -5.96
C ASP A 505 10.86 -14.66 -6.23
N MET A 506 11.53 -14.31 -7.32
CA MET A 506 11.46 -12.96 -7.87
C MET A 506 11.12 -13.14 -9.34
N THR A 507 10.03 -12.53 -9.79
CA THR A 507 9.49 -12.80 -11.11
C THR A 507 9.35 -11.56 -11.98
N TYR A 508 9.36 -11.79 -13.28
CA TYR A 508 9.14 -10.76 -14.30
C TYR A 508 8.37 -11.35 -15.48
N TYR A 509 7.32 -10.67 -15.93
CA TYR A 509 6.71 -10.96 -17.22
C TYR A 509 6.33 -9.69 -17.97
N THR A 510 6.14 -9.81 -19.28
CA THR A 510 5.63 -8.71 -20.10
C THR A 510 4.28 -9.05 -20.68
N ASP A 511 3.30 -8.16 -20.56
CA ASP A 511 2.00 -8.33 -21.21
C ASP A 511 2.18 -8.47 -22.73
N PRO A 512 1.61 -9.51 -23.36
CA PRO A 512 1.82 -9.78 -24.78
C PRO A 512 1.26 -8.68 -25.70
N THR A 513 0.30 -7.90 -25.23
CA THR A 513 -0.43 -6.88 -26.01
C THR A 513 0.13 -5.49 -25.76
N SER A 514 0.06 -5.01 -24.51
CA SER A 514 0.45 -3.65 -24.12
C SER A 514 1.96 -3.48 -23.95
N LYS A 515 2.70 -4.60 -23.81
CA LYS A 515 4.14 -4.62 -23.51
C LYS A 515 4.52 -4.07 -22.14
N ALA A 516 3.53 -3.80 -21.27
CA ALA A 516 3.77 -3.51 -19.86
C ALA A 516 4.63 -4.61 -19.24
N GLY A 517 5.64 -4.24 -18.47
CA GLY A 517 6.41 -5.15 -17.62
C GLY A 517 5.82 -5.21 -16.23
N ILE A 518 5.64 -6.41 -15.71
CA ILE A 518 5.21 -6.67 -14.35
C ILE A 518 6.37 -7.38 -13.65
N PHE A 519 6.81 -6.81 -12.54
CA PHE A 519 7.89 -7.33 -11.70
C PHE A 519 7.36 -7.54 -10.29
N ASP A 520 7.73 -8.66 -9.69
CA ASP A 520 7.53 -8.90 -8.27
C ASP A 520 8.83 -9.38 -7.61
N SER A 521 9.14 -8.84 -6.44
CA SER A 521 10.34 -9.19 -5.67
C SER A 521 10.15 -10.45 -4.82
N GLY A 522 8.90 -10.86 -4.62
CA GLY A 522 8.45 -12.01 -3.85
C GLY A 522 8.92 -12.06 -2.40
N THR A 523 9.25 -10.91 -1.83
CA THR A 523 9.44 -10.74 -0.38
C THR A 523 9.09 -9.33 0.08
N VAL A 524 8.37 -9.22 1.20
CA VAL A 524 8.04 -7.93 1.82
C VAL A 524 9.28 -7.11 2.18
N ASN A 525 10.37 -7.81 2.53
CA ASN A 525 11.56 -7.18 3.08
C ASN A 525 12.44 -6.48 2.02
N TRP A 526 12.13 -6.55 0.72
CA TRP A 526 12.98 -5.99 -0.34
C TRP A 526 13.34 -4.51 -0.10
N ILE A 527 12.34 -3.65 0.15
CA ILE A 527 12.57 -2.21 0.38
C ILE A 527 13.43 -1.97 1.62
N ALA A 528 13.24 -2.72 2.70
CA ALA A 528 14.03 -2.57 3.92
C ALA A 528 15.53 -2.86 3.69
N THR A 529 15.86 -3.66 2.67
CA THR A 529 17.27 -3.94 2.31
C THR A 529 17.98 -2.78 1.63
N LEU A 530 17.25 -1.75 1.18
CA LEU A 530 17.82 -0.54 0.56
C LEU A 530 18.41 0.43 1.59
N ASP A 531 18.05 0.27 2.87
CA ASP A 531 18.68 1.06 3.94
C ASP A 531 20.13 0.61 4.17
N GLU A 532 20.98 1.53 4.63
CA GLU A 532 22.38 1.23 4.91
C GLU A 532 22.50 0.22 6.07
N CYS A 533 23.20 -0.89 5.82
CA CYS A 533 23.48 -1.83 6.92
C CYS A 533 24.37 -1.19 7.99
N SER A 534 24.21 -1.67 9.24
CA SER A 534 25.18 -1.38 10.29
C SER A 534 26.61 -1.70 9.83
N ARG A 535 27.57 -0.85 10.20
CA ARG A 535 29.01 -1.11 9.99
C ARG A 535 29.49 -2.42 10.62
N SER A 536 28.74 -2.98 11.56
CA SER A 536 29.01 -4.26 12.20
C SER A 536 28.33 -5.46 11.52
N ALA A 537 27.55 -5.25 10.46
CA ALA A 537 26.88 -6.32 9.74
C ALA A 537 27.95 -7.18 9.01
N PRO A 538 27.94 -8.51 9.19
CA PRO A 538 28.93 -9.40 8.56
C PRO A 538 28.92 -9.34 7.02
N SER A 539 27.77 -9.00 6.44
CA SER A 539 27.51 -8.87 5.01
C SER A 539 26.32 -7.94 4.82
N CYS A 540 26.36 -7.09 3.80
CA CYS A 540 25.31 -6.11 3.54
C CYS A 540 24.77 -6.27 2.12
N PRO A 541 23.48 -6.59 1.93
CA PRO A 541 22.89 -6.75 0.60
C PRO A 541 22.66 -5.40 -0.10
N THR A 542 22.60 -4.28 0.64
CA THR A 542 22.18 -2.95 0.16
C THR A 542 22.80 -2.55 -1.17
N ARG A 543 24.12 -2.68 -1.35
CA ARG A 543 24.76 -2.30 -2.62
C ARG A 543 24.19 -3.08 -3.81
N MET A 544 23.89 -4.35 -3.63
CA MET A 544 23.37 -5.20 -4.69
C MET A 544 21.87 -4.98 -4.89
N THR A 545 21.08 -4.81 -3.82
CA THR A 545 19.65 -4.53 -3.90
C THR A 545 19.35 -3.13 -4.43
N ASP A 546 20.14 -2.12 -4.05
CA ASP A 546 20.16 -0.79 -4.68
C ASP A 546 20.36 -0.95 -6.18
N LYS A 547 21.43 -1.66 -6.60
CA LYS A 547 21.76 -1.73 -8.03
C LYS A 547 20.69 -2.46 -8.85
N MET A 548 20.11 -3.53 -8.30
CA MET A 548 19.00 -4.23 -8.96
C MET A 548 17.75 -3.34 -9.06
N THR A 549 17.45 -2.57 -8.02
CA THR A 549 16.33 -1.62 -7.99
C THR A 549 16.55 -0.45 -8.97
N GLU A 550 17.75 0.11 -9.05
CA GLU A 550 18.14 1.11 -10.06
C GLU A 550 17.97 0.56 -11.48
N ASN A 551 18.36 -0.68 -11.74
CA ASN A 551 18.18 -1.31 -13.06
C ASN A 551 16.69 -1.49 -13.41
N LEU A 552 15.85 -1.85 -12.42
CA LEU A 552 14.40 -1.93 -12.57
C LEU A 552 13.80 -0.56 -12.89
N LEU A 553 14.10 0.44 -12.08
CA LEU A 553 13.60 1.81 -12.25
C LEU A 553 14.04 2.37 -13.61
N ARG A 554 15.28 2.09 -14.04
CA ARG A 554 15.76 2.47 -15.37
C ARG A 554 14.90 1.90 -16.48
N LEU A 555 14.70 0.59 -16.49
CA LEU A 555 13.90 -0.08 -17.52
C LEU A 555 12.45 0.40 -17.50
N PHE A 556 11.85 0.48 -16.31
CA PHE A 556 10.44 0.79 -16.16
C PHE A 556 10.10 2.25 -16.48
N GLY A 557 10.99 3.19 -16.13
CA GLY A 557 10.82 4.61 -16.48
C GLY A 557 10.86 4.89 -17.98
N GLU A 558 11.49 4.01 -18.75
CA GLU A 558 11.59 4.12 -20.21
C GLU A 558 10.35 3.58 -20.96
N GLY A 559 9.35 3.05 -20.23
CA GLY A 559 8.36 2.05 -20.66
C GLY A 559 7.62 2.25 -22.00
N PRO A 560 6.89 1.21 -22.47
CA PRO A 560 6.70 -0.11 -21.82
C PRO A 560 7.98 -0.97 -21.79
N ALA A 561 8.18 -1.75 -20.73
CA ALA A 561 9.43 -2.50 -20.53
C ALA A 561 9.64 -3.60 -21.59
N GLY A 562 8.57 -4.24 -22.05
CA GLY A 562 8.62 -5.31 -23.04
C GLY A 562 9.11 -4.90 -24.42
N ASP A 563 9.15 -3.60 -24.74
CA ASP A 563 9.77 -3.09 -25.98
C ASP A 563 11.29 -3.20 -25.96
N ARG A 564 11.90 -3.26 -24.77
CA ARG A 564 13.37 -3.30 -24.59
C ARG A 564 13.84 -4.62 -24.00
N GLN A 565 13.09 -5.17 -23.05
CA GLN A 565 13.41 -6.38 -22.31
C GLN A 565 12.17 -7.28 -22.28
N PRO A 566 11.77 -7.89 -23.40
CA PRO A 566 10.67 -8.86 -23.39
C PRO A 566 11.00 -10.03 -22.46
N SER A 567 10.05 -10.46 -21.63
CA SER A 567 10.30 -11.57 -20.71
C SER A 567 10.46 -12.90 -21.46
N VAL A 568 11.33 -13.77 -20.94
CA VAL A 568 11.59 -15.09 -21.51
C VAL A 568 11.24 -16.16 -20.49
N ALA A 569 10.29 -17.04 -20.83
CA ALA A 569 9.85 -18.09 -19.93
C ALA A 569 11.01 -19.00 -19.50
N ASN A 570 11.28 -19.08 -18.20
CA ASN A 570 12.27 -20.00 -17.65
C ASN A 570 11.75 -20.79 -16.43
N TRP A 571 10.53 -20.50 -15.92
CA TRP A 571 9.97 -21.08 -14.70
C TRP A 571 9.94 -22.61 -14.65
N ARG A 572 9.82 -23.28 -15.81
CA ARG A 572 9.86 -24.75 -15.91
C ARG A 572 11.24 -25.36 -15.64
N SER A 573 12.28 -24.53 -15.60
CA SER A 573 13.67 -24.92 -15.38
C SER A 573 14.12 -24.69 -13.94
N VAL A 574 13.24 -24.16 -13.09
CA VAL A 574 13.47 -24.03 -11.65
C VAL A 574 13.64 -25.43 -11.05
N THR A 575 14.54 -25.52 -10.08
CA THR A 575 14.88 -26.78 -9.41
C THR A 575 14.81 -26.60 -7.90
N PRO A 576 14.14 -27.52 -7.17
CA PRO A 576 13.46 -28.73 -7.66
C PRO A 576 12.25 -28.45 -8.59
N ALA A 577 11.87 -29.42 -9.42
CA ALA A 577 10.82 -29.18 -10.40
C ALA A 577 9.47 -28.92 -9.71
N GLY A 578 8.86 -27.78 -10.03
CA GLY A 578 7.58 -27.36 -9.48
C GLY A 578 7.66 -26.71 -8.11
N SER A 579 8.87 -26.54 -7.55
CA SER A 579 9.11 -25.45 -6.61
C SER A 579 9.23 -24.12 -7.35
#